data_AF-A0A357ND41-F1
#
_entry.id   AF-A0A357ND41-F1
#
_cell.length_a   1.000
_cell.length_b   1.000
_cell.length_c   1.000
_cell.angle_alpha   90.00
_cell.angle_beta   90.00
_cell.angle_gamma   90.00
#
_symmetry.space_group_name_H-M   'P 1'
#
loop_
_entity.id
_entity.type
_entity.pdbx_description
1 polymer ?
#
loop_
_entity_poly.entity_id
_entity_poly.type
_entity_poly.pdbx_seq_one_letter_code
_entity_poly.pdbx_strand_id
1 'polypeptide(L)' 'MSQSVFKVNNNIEIEIKHGVYQGVYHSRIEEIKDDVLEIAIPSKQGRLLPLPAGTWFIGKVIQGGSMYIFKSVIQHVS' A
#
# COMPACT_ATOMS: atom_id res chain seq x y z
N MET A 1 15.34 -4.30 -5.68
CA MET A 1 14.93 -4.64 -4.30
C MET A 1 14.77 -6.15 -4.23
N SER A 2 15.24 -6.84 -3.17
CA SER A 2 15.14 -8.31 -3.16
C SER A 2 13.67 -8.74 -3.15
N GLN A 3 13.28 -9.58 -4.11
CA GLN A 3 11.92 -10.15 -4.29
C GLN A 3 11.40 -10.95 -3.07
N SER A 4 12.10 -10.96 -1.95
CA SER A 4 11.82 -11.75 -0.75
C SER A 4 10.92 -11.05 0.28
N VAL A 5 10.65 -9.73 0.16
CA VAL A 5 9.96 -8.93 1.20
C VAL A 5 8.46 -8.77 0.95
N PHE A 6 8.02 -8.87 -0.30
CA PHE A 6 6.62 -8.75 -0.67
C PHE A 6 6.09 -10.11 -1.12
N LYS A 7 4.89 -10.47 -0.67
CA LYS A 7 4.18 -11.67 -1.12
C LYS A 7 2.73 -11.32 -1.38
N VAL A 8 2.16 -11.95 -2.41
CA VAL A 8 0.71 -11.90 -2.65
C VAL A 8 -0.01 -12.39 -1.40
N ASN A 9 -1.14 -11.76 -1.08
CA ASN A 9 -1.93 -11.90 0.13
C ASN A 9 -1.32 -11.34 1.42
N ASN A 10 -0.10 -10.77 1.40
CA ASN A 10 0.38 -10.05 2.57
C ASN A 10 -0.46 -8.80 2.82
N ASN A 11 -0.74 -8.53 4.09
CA ASN A 11 -1.29 -7.26 4.51
C ASN A 11 -0.25 -6.15 4.36
N ILE A 12 -0.71 -5.00 3.90
CA ILE A 12 0.05 -3.77 3.86
C ILE A 12 -0.69 -2.68 4.62
N GLU A 13 0.03 -1.95 5.46
CA GLU A 13 -0.44 -0.70 6.04
C GLU A 13 0.04 0.47 5.18
N ILE A 14 -0.87 1.40 4.91
CA ILE A 14 -0.65 2.59 4.10
C ILE A 14 -0.90 3.79 4.99
N GLU A 15 0.14 4.59 5.21
CA GLU A 15 0.06 5.84 5.95
C GLU A 15 0.21 7.02 4.99
N ILE A 16 -0.84 7.84 4.89
CA ILE A 16 -0.86 9.08 4.11
C ILE A 16 -0.78 10.24 5.10
N LYS A 17 0.27 11.06 4.99
CA LYS A 17 0.56 12.12 5.96
C LYS A 17 -0.12 13.46 5.66
N HIS A 18 -0.49 13.70 4.40
CA HIS A 18 -0.98 15.00 3.94
C HIS A 18 -2.14 14.86 2.95
N GLY A 19 -2.98 15.89 2.87
CA GLY A 19 -4.10 15.98 1.93
C GLY A 19 -5.42 15.40 2.48
N VAL A 20 -6.43 15.33 1.62
CA VAL A 20 -7.80 14.95 1.97
C VAL A 20 -7.91 13.50 2.47
N TYR A 21 -6.99 12.64 2.03
CA TYR A 21 -6.94 11.22 2.38
C TYR A 21 -5.93 10.93 3.50
N GLN A 22 -5.62 11.92 4.36
CA GLN A 22 -4.73 11.70 5.50
C GLN A 22 -5.29 10.61 6.42
N GLY A 23 -4.44 9.64 6.77
CA GLY A 23 -4.81 8.54 7.65
C GLY A 23 -3.94 7.30 7.49
N VAL A 24 -4.28 6.29 8.29
CA VAL A 24 -3.70 4.95 8.23
C VAL A 24 -4.78 4.00 7.71
N TYR A 25 -4.42 3.19 6.71
CA TYR A 25 -5.32 2.28 6.03
C TYR A 25 -4.67 0.90 5.89
N HIS A 26 -5.50 -0.14 5.90
CA HIS A 26 -5.07 -1.49 5.64
C HIS A 26 -5.53 -1.93 4.27
N SER A 27 -4.65 -2.63 3.58
CA SER A 27 -4.91 -3.25 2.28
C SER A 27 -4.15 -4.58 2.19
N ARG A 28 -4.25 -5.25 1.05
CA ARG A 28 -3.63 -6.54 0.75
C ARG A 28 -2.95 -6.46 -0.61
N ILE A 29 -1.77 -7.06 -0.71
CA ILE A 29 -1.05 -7.20 -1.99
C ILE A 29 -1.77 -8.24 -2.84
N GLU A 30 -2.23 -7.84 -4.03
CA GLU A 30 -2.92 -8.72 -4.98
C GLU A 30 -1.95 -9.22 -6.05
N GLU A 31 -1.06 -8.35 -6.54
CA GLU A 31 -0.07 -8.70 -7.57
C GLU A 31 1.27 -8.01 -7.32
N ILE A 32 2.36 -8.66 -7.73
CA ILE A 32 3.71 -8.12 -7.65
C ILE A 32 4.29 -8.17 -9.07
N LYS A 33 4.50 -6.98 -9.64
CA LYS A 33 5.21 -6.77 -10.92
C LYS A 33 6.59 -6.18 -10.61
N ASP A 34 7.48 -6.15 -11.60
CA ASP A 34 8.89 -5.81 -11.41
C ASP A 34 9.11 -4.55 -10.53
N ASP A 35 8.43 -3.45 -10.85
CA ASP A 35 8.56 -2.16 -10.13
C ASP A 35 7.23 -1.66 -9.52
N VAL A 36 6.16 -2.48 -9.56
CA VAL A 36 4.82 -2.07 -9.14
C VAL A 36 4.18 -3.15 -8.26
N LEU A 37 3.61 -2.70 -7.14
CA LEU A 37 2.74 -3.52 -6.30
C LEU A 37 1.30 -3.14 -6.58
N GLU A 38 0.49 -4.13 -6.95
CA GLU A 38 -0.96 -3.96 -6.98
C GLU A 38 -1.53 -4.36 -5.63
N ILE A 39 -2.36 -3.48 -5.09
CA ILE A 39 -2.98 -3.64 -3.78
C ILE A 39 -4.49 -3.48 -3.92
N ALA A 40 -5.25 -4.19 -3.08
CA ALA A 40 -6.69 -3.99 -3.01
C ALA A 40 -7.00 -2.54 -2.65
N ILE A 41 -8.05 -1.96 -3.25
CA ILE A 41 -8.44 -0.58 -2.91
C ILE A 41 -8.76 -0.51 -1.41
N PRO A 42 -8.06 0.32 -0.62
CA PRO A 42 -8.34 0.43 0.80
C PRO A 42 -9.74 1.00 1.02
N SER A 43 -10.39 0.59 2.10
CA SER A 43 -11.70 1.10 2.49
C SER A 43 -11.69 1.60 3.92
N LYS A 44 -12.53 2.59 4.21
CA LYS A 44 -12.80 3.09 5.56
C LYS A 44 -14.31 3.18 5.75
N GLN A 45 -14.82 2.46 6.75
CA GLN A 45 -16.26 2.43 7.08
C GLN A 45 -17.14 2.07 5.86
N GLY A 46 -16.71 1.07 5.07
CA GLY A 46 -17.45 0.60 3.89
C GLY A 46 -17.36 1.51 2.65
N ARG A 47 -16.59 2.60 2.71
CA ARG A 47 -16.32 3.46 1.57
C ARG A 47 -14.92 3.20 1.02
N LEU A 48 -14.83 2.92 -0.28
CA LEU A 48 -13.55 2.84 -0.98
C LEU A 48 -12.85 4.21 -0.89
N LEU A 49 -11.53 4.18 -0.71
CA LEU A 49 -10.69 5.37 -0.78
C LEU A 49 -10.14 5.51 -2.20
N PRO A 50 -10.62 6.47 -3.00
CA PRO A 50 -10.06 6.76 -4.30
C PRO A 50 -8.75 7.52 -4.08
N LEU A 51 -7.65 6.80 -3.86
CA LEU A 51 -6.32 7.40 -3.69
C LEU A 51 -5.82 7.88 -5.07
N PRO A 52 -5.80 9.19 -5.36
CA PRO A 52 -5.47 9.65 -6.69
C PRO A 52 -4.00 9.38 -7.01
N ALA A 53 -3.69 9.22 -8.30
CA ALA A 53 -2.32 9.14 -8.80
C ALA A 53 -1.50 10.34 -8.30
N GLY A 54 -0.24 10.11 -7.93
CA GLY A 54 0.64 11.10 -7.33
C GLY A 54 0.52 11.22 -5.80
N THR A 55 -0.41 10.51 -5.16
CA THR A 55 -0.50 10.47 -3.69
C THR A 55 0.71 9.72 -3.11
N TRP A 56 1.55 10.43 -2.35
CA TRP A 56 2.64 9.85 -1.59
C TRP A 56 2.14 9.16 -0.33
N PHE A 57 2.71 7.99 -0.04
CA PHE A 57 2.40 7.24 1.17
C PHE A 57 3.65 6.54 1.75
N ILE A 58 3.53 6.16 3.02
CA ILE A 58 4.47 5.25 3.69
C ILE A 58 3.80 3.89 3.76
N GLY A 59 4.42 2.88 3.15
CA GLY A 59 3.97 1.49 3.21
C GLY A 59 4.69 0.74 4.32
N LYS A 60 3.96 -0.10 5.06
CA LYS A 60 4.52 -1.03 6.05
C LYS A 60 4.04 -2.44 5.77
N VAL A 61 4.96 -3.40 5.73
CA VAL A 61 4.68 -4.83 5.55
C VAL A 61 5.39 -5.60 6.64
N ILE A 62 4.68 -6.53 7.28
CA ILE A 62 5.27 -7.45 8.26
C ILE A 62 5.49 -8.79 7.57
N GLN A 63 6.73 -9.25 7.53
CA GLN A 63 7.06 -10.58 7.00
C GLN A 63 8.16 -11.24 7.83
N GLY A 64 7.93 -12.49 8.24
CA GLY A 64 8.92 -13.27 8.99
C GLY A 64 9.35 -12.64 10.32
N GLY A 65 8.43 -11.95 11.00
CA GLY A 65 8.71 -11.23 12.25
C GLY A 65 9.45 -9.89 12.07
N SER A 66 9.80 -9.52 10.84
CA SER A 66 10.41 -8.22 10.53
C SER A 66 9.39 -7.27 9.92
N MET A 67 9.48 -5.98 10.28
CA MET A 67 8.67 -4.91 9.68
C MET A 67 9.52 -4.14 8.67
N TYR A 68 9.03 -4.06 7.44
CA TYR A 68 9.64 -3.33 6.34
C TYR A 68 8.84 -2.05 6.08
N ILE A 69 9.53 -0.92 6.06
CA ILE A 69 8.93 0.40 5.85
C ILE A 69 9.54 1.02 4.60
N PHE A 70 8.69 1.52 3.71
CA PHE A 70 9.13 2.16 2.47
C PHE A 70 8.25 3.37 2.14
N LYS A 71 8.78 4.28 1.32
CA LYS A 71 8.02 5.39 0.74
C LYS A 71 7.67 5.02 -0.69
N SER A 72 6.44 5.31 -1.11
CA SER A 72 6.01 5.08 -2.49
C SER A 72 4.93 6.09 -2.88
N VAL A 73 4.52 6.02 -4.14
CA VAL A 73 3.53 6.90 -4.75
C VAL A 73 2.49 6.06 -5.51
N ILE A 74 1.23 6.44 -5.43
CA ILE A 74 0.18 5.83 -6.24
C ILE A 74 0.41 6.19 -7.71
N GLN A 75 0.56 5.18 -8.57
CA GLN A 75 0.75 5.39 -10.01
C GLN A 75 -0.58 5.47 -10.76
N HIS A 76 -1.49 4.53 -10.50
CA HIS A 76 -2.81 4.46 -11.12
C HIS A 76 -3.80 3.75 -10.19
N VAL A 77 -5.10 3.96 -10.44
CA VAL A 77 -6.20 3.22 -9.80
C VAL A 77 -6.99 2.57 -10.93
N SER A 78 -7.06 1.25 -10.91
CA SER A 78 -7.73 0.42 -11.91
C SER A 78 -9.23 0.25 -11.62
#